data_AF-A0A838EFS3-F1
#
_entry.id   AF-A0A838EFS3-F1
#
_cell.length_a   1.000
_cell.length_b   1.000
_cell.length_c   1.000
_cell.angle_alpha   90.00
_cell.angle_beta   90.00
_cell.angle_gamma   90.00
#
_symmetry.space_group_name_H-M   'P 1'
#
loop_
_entity.id
_entity.type
_entity.pdbx_description
1 polymer ?
#
loop_
_entity_poly.entity_id
_entity_poly.type
_entity_poly.pdbx_seq_one_letter_code
_entity_poly.pdbx_strand_id
1 'polypeptide(L)'
;MEVSTYLHCPTCGQMDMVQKVSTVVEGGTTHGSTSSYGTAYGRGGSVGVSSYTSSTHQTEISRKLTFPEHSHALGIILGILSIIILAPATSCLFFETIVMAAVNSHTGVATAAQRTHEINLLWINGIVFLLFVLLGIAMIIFTIIKKNSEKPKRQQAQMIWHRLFYCHRDDTIFAPDDPTLRAPATHMRSILNY
;
A
#
# COMPACT_ATOMS: atom_id res chain seq x y z
N MET A 1 37.12 17.83 -12.89
CA MET A 1 37.30 17.12 -14.17
C MET A 1 35.99 16.42 -14.46
N GLU A 2 35.15 17.03 -15.30
CA GLU A 2 33.97 16.35 -15.85
C GLU A 2 34.49 15.36 -16.90
N VAL A 3 34.60 14.09 -16.50
CA VAL A 3 34.75 13.02 -17.49
C VAL A 3 33.41 12.95 -18.20
N SER A 4 33.36 13.41 -19.45
CA SER A 4 32.27 13.13 -20.36
C SER A 4 32.30 11.63 -20.65
N THR A 5 31.70 10.84 -19.75
CA THR A 5 31.56 9.40 -19.91
C THR A 5 30.71 9.18 -21.15
N TYR A 6 31.35 8.82 -22.26
CA TYR A 6 30.67 8.58 -23.52
C TYR A 6 29.62 7.49 -23.33
N LEU A 7 28.36 7.83 -23.54
CA LEU A 7 27.19 7.02 -23.25
C LEU A 7 26.95 5.93 -24.31
N HIS A 8 27.91 5.01 -24.48
CA HIS A 8 27.78 3.88 -25.40
C HIS A 8 27.15 2.66 -24.73
N CYS A 9 26.34 1.91 -25.47
CA CYS A 9 25.88 0.60 -25.02
C CYS A 9 27.09 -0.36 -24.85
N PRO A 10 27.24 -1.03 -23.70
CA PRO A 10 28.32 -2.00 -23.47
C PRO A 10 28.15 -3.32 -24.26
N THR A 11 27.00 -3.53 -24.91
CA THR A 11 26.74 -4.69 -25.77
C THR A 11 27.11 -4.39 -27.23
N CYS A 12 26.48 -3.39 -27.84
CA CYS A 12 26.67 -3.09 -29.27
C CYS A 12 27.64 -1.95 -29.58
N GLY A 13 28.08 -1.18 -28.57
CA GLY A 13 28.96 -0.03 -28.75
C GLY A 13 28.31 1.20 -29.41
N GLN A 14 27.01 1.18 -29.67
CA GLN A 14 26.28 2.29 -30.29
C GLN A 14 25.59 3.21 -29.26
N MET A 15 25.32 4.47 -29.64
CA MET A 15 24.58 5.44 -28.82
C MET A 15 23.18 5.78 -29.34
N ASP A 16 22.87 5.45 -30.60
CA ASP A 16 21.65 5.85 -31.31
C ASP A 16 20.35 5.44 -30.61
N MET A 17 20.39 4.29 -29.93
CA MET A 17 19.23 3.66 -29.29
C MET A 17 19.36 3.58 -27.77
N VAL A 18 20.19 4.42 -27.16
CA VAL A 18 20.34 4.48 -25.70
C VAL A 18 19.49 5.60 -25.13
N GLN A 19 18.63 5.27 -24.17
CA GLN A 19 17.77 6.24 -23.49
C GLN A 19 17.81 6.03 -21.98
N LYS A 20 17.60 7.11 -21.22
CA LYS A 20 17.50 7.02 -19.76
C LYS A 20 16.26 6.20 -19.39
N VAL A 21 16.40 5.24 -18.47
CA VAL A 21 15.30 4.34 -18.06
C VAL A 21 14.07 5.13 -17.61
N SER A 22 14.25 6.19 -16.84
CA SER A 22 13.14 7.04 -16.37
C SER A 22 12.36 7.65 -17.53
N THR A 23 13.03 8.07 -18.60
CA THR A 23 12.40 8.66 -19.79
C THR A 23 11.64 7.62 -20.59
N VAL A 24 12.13 6.38 -20.68
CA VAL A 24 11.41 5.27 -21.32
C VAL A 24 10.15 4.91 -20.54
N VAL A 25 10.23 4.88 -19.21
CA VAL A 25 9.07 4.58 -18.35
C VAL A 25 8.05 5.70 -18.41
N GLU A 26 8.46 6.96 -18.32
CA GLU A 26 7.59 8.12 -18.42
C GLU A 26 6.93 8.21 -19.81
N GLY A 27 7.71 8.08 -20.89
CA GLY A 27 7.21 8.18 -22.26
C GLY A 27 6.27 7.03 -22.67
N GLY A 28 6.36 5.87 -22.03
CA GLY A 28 5.46 4.75 -22.29
C GLY A 28 4.43 4.51 -21.19
N THR A 29 4.21 5.47 -20.29
CA THR A 29 3.10 5.46 -19.33
C THR A 29 2.15 6.62 -19.64
N THR A 30 0.87 6.33 -19.83
CA THR A 30 -0.16 7.32 -20.10
C THR A 30 -1.29 7.18 -19.10
N HIS A 31 -1.64 8.29 -18.44
CA HIS A 31 -2.76 8.36 -17.51
C HIS A 31 -3.94 9.07 -18.18
N GLY A 32 -5.04 8.35 -18.34
CA GLY A 32 -6.32 8.89 -18.78
C GLY A 32 -7.26 8.99 -17.59
N SER A 33 -7.89 10.15 -17.40
CA SER A 33 -9.01 10.28 -16.49
C SER A 33 -10.19 10.85 -17.23
N THR A 34 -11.35 10.24 -17.08
CA THR A 34 -12.61 10.67 -17.69
C THR A 34 -13.62 10.84 -16.58
N SER A 35 -14.10 12.07 -16.41
CA SER A 35 -15.28 12.37 -15.61
C SER A 35 -16.48 12.49 -16.55
N SER A 36 -17.56 11.80 -16.22
CA SER A 36 -18.83 11.91 -16.92
C SER A 36 -19.91 12.29 -15.93
N TYR A 37 -20.74 13.26 -16.31
CA TYR A 37 -21.90 13.69 -15.55
C TYR A 37 -23.15 13.35 -16.36
N GLY A 38 -24.01 12.51 -15.79
CA GLY A 38 -25.26 12.07 -16.39
C GLY A 38 -26.44 12.37 -15.49
N THR A 39 -27.64 12.33 -16.05
CA THR A 39 -28.89 12.39 -15.28
C THR A 39 -29.63 11.09 -15.51
N ALA A 40 -29.88 10.34 -14.44
CA ALA A 40 -30.71 9.14 -14.47
C ALA A 40 -32.14 9.54 -14.13
N TYR A 41 -33.11 9.15 -14.98
CA TYR A 41 -34.53 9.41 -14.76
C TYR A 41 -35.20 8.16 -14.20
N GLY A 42 -35.80 8.27 -13.02
CA GLY A 42 -36.58 7.22 -12.38
C GLY A 42 -38.03 7.64 -12.13
N ARG A 43 -38.85 6.69 -11.66
CA ARG A 43 -40.30 6.90 -11.39
C ARG A 43 -40.61 8.01 -10.37
N GLY A 44 -39.59 8.56 -9.68
CA GLY A 44 -39.71 9.61 -8.66
C GLY A 44 -38.87 10.88 -8.93
N GLY A 45 -38.33 11.06 -10.13
CA GLY A 45 -37.55 12.26 -10.51
C GLY A 45 -36.22 11.93 -11.19
N SER A 46 -35.41 12.97 -11.45
CA SER A 46 -34.06 12.84 -12.01
C SER A 46 -33.01 12.93 -10.92
N VAL A 47 -32.06 11.99 -10.90
CA VAL A 47 -30.89 12.01 -10.02
C VAL A 47 -29.64 12.23 -10.87
N GLY A 48 -28.81 13.21 -10.50
CA GLY A 48 -27.50 13.40 -11.12
C GLY A 48 -26.55 12.28 -10.72
N VAL A 49 -25.92 11.64 -11.70
CA VAL A 49 -24.94 10.58 -11.50
C VAL A 49 -23.61 11.07 -12.05
N SER A 50 -22.58 11.12 -11.21
CA SER A 50 -21.20 11.32 -11.64
C SER A 50 -20.48 9.98 -11.71
N SER A 51 -19.76 9.75 -12.79
CA SER A 51 -18.85 8.62 -12.94
C SER A 51 -17.45 9.15 -13.21
N TYR A 52 -16.48 8.64 -12.45
CA TYR A 52 -15.06 8.93 -12.61
C TYR A 52 -14.38 7.62 -12.99
N THR A 53 -13.77 7.57 -14.17
CA THR A 53 -12.97 6.44 -14.62
C THR A 53 -11.52 6.90 -14.77
N SER A 54 -10.61 6.16 -14.16
CA SER A 54 -9.16 6.35 -14.31
C SER A 54 -8.58 5.12 -14.98
N SER A 55 -7.82 5.32 -16.06
CA SER A 55 -7.14 4.27 -16.82
C SER A 55 -5.67 4.62 -16.94
N THR A 56 -4.79 3.69 -16.58
CA THR A 56 -3.36 3.81 -16.83
C THR A 56 -2.99 2.82 -17.93
N HIS A 57 -2.50 3.32 -19.05
CA HIS A 57 -1.93 2.52 -20.11
C HIS A 57 -0.42 2.54 -19.99
N GLN A 58 0.21 1.38 -20.04
CA GLN A 58 1.66 1.27 -19.96
C GLN A 58 2.15 0.31 -21.04
N THR A 59 3.16 0.72 -21.79
CA THR A 59 3.81 -0.16 -22.77
C THR A 59 4.52 -1.31 -22.05
N GLU A 60 4.69 -2.44 -22.73
CA GLU A 60 5.34 -3.62 -22.12
C GLU A 60 6.76 -3.30 -21.65
N ILE A 61 7.50 -2.48 -22.42
CA ILE A 61 8.87 -2.07 -22.11
C ILE A 61 8.91 -1.17 -20.88
N SER A 62 8.03 -0.17 -20.79
CA SER A 62 7.91 0.68 -19.61
C SER A 62 7.52 -0.14 -18.39
N ARG A 63 6.63 -1.12 -18.52
CA ARG A 63 6.24 -2.02 -17.42
C ARG A 63 7.41 -2.85 -16.90
N LYS A 64 8.27 -3.38 -17.78
CA LYS A 64 9.49 -4.11 -17.39
C LYS A 64 10.50 -3.21 -16.66
N LEU A 65 10.59 -1.97 -17.11
CA LEU A 65 11.53 -0.97 -16.58
C LEU A 65 10.97 -0.18 -15.38
N THR A 66 9.69 -0.34 -15.05
CA THR A 66 9.05 0.41 -13.96
C THR A 66 9.66 0.01 -12.64
N PHE A 67 9.92 1.01 -11.79
CA PHE A 67 10.37 0.77 -10.43
C PHE A 67 9.35 -0.12 -9.71
N PRO A 68 9.76 -1.25 -9.12
CA PRO A 68 8.84 -2.18 -8.48
C PRO A 68 8.10 -1.49 -7.32
N GLU A 69 6.81 -1.20 -7.52
CA GLU A 69 5.96 -0.66 -6.47
C GLU A 69 5.45 -1.80 -5.57
N HIS A 70 5.72 -1.72 -4.27
CA HIS A 70 5.21 -2.69 -3.31
C HIS A 70 3.74 -2.37 -2.96
N SER A 71 2.84 -3.29 -3.27
CA SER A 71 1.42 -3.20 -2.91
C SER A 71 1.17 -3.66 -1.46
N HIS A 72 1.59 -2.85 -0.47
CA HIS A 72 1.29 -3.12 0.94
C HIS A 72 -0.10 -2.64 1.38
N ALA A 73 -0.83 -1.97 0.49
CA ALA A 73 -2.10 -1.34 0.83
C ALA A 73 -3.15 -2.35 1.31
N LEU A 74 -3.26 -3.52 0.68
CA LEU A 74 -4.37 -4.44 0.97
C LEU A 74 -4.32 -4.99 2.40
N GLY A 75 -3.15 -5.42 2.88
CA GLY A 75 -3.02 -5.97 4.24
C GLY A 75 -3.27 -4.93 5.33
N ILE A 76 -2.79 -3.69 5.12
CA ILE A 76 -3.03 -2.59 6.05
C ILE A 76 -4.51 -2.20 6.05
N ILE A 77 -5.15 -2.12 4.87
CA ILE A 77 -6.57 -1.81 4.75
C ILE A 77 -7.42 -2.87 5.44
N LEU A 78 -7.15 -4.16 5.21
CA LEU A 78 -7.88 -5.26 5.86
C LEU A 78 -7.70 -5.25 7.38
N GLY A 79 -6.49 -4.95 7.86
CA GLY A 79 -6.21 -4.81 9.30
C GLY A 79 -6.92 -3.62 9.95
N ILE A 80 -7.00 -2.49 9.25
CA ILE A 80 -7.76 -1.32 9.74
C ILE A 80 -9.26 -1.61 9.73
N LEU A 81 -9.76 -2.24 8.66
CA LEU A 81 -11.19 -2.54 8.51
C LEU A 81 -11.67 -3.52 9.59
N SER A 82 -10.86 -4.51 9.96
CA SER A 82 -11.20 -5.44 11.04
C SER A 82 -11.31 -4.72 12.39
N ILE A 83 -10.39 -3.79 12.70
CA ILE A 83 -10.44 -2.98 13.93
C ILE A 83 -11.69 -2.11 13.95
N ILE A 84 -12.02 -1.45 12.85
CA ILE A 84 -13.19 -0.56 12.73
C ILE A 84 -14.50 -1.34 12.93
N ILE A 85 -14.59 -2.60 12.49
CA ILE A 85 -15.81 -3.40 12.62
C ILE A 85 -15.91 -4.06 14.01
N LEU A 86 -14.80 -4.63 14.50
CA LEU A 86 -14.79 -5.40 15.74
C LEU A 86 -14.85 -4.51 16.99
N ALA A 87 -14.18 -3.36 16.99
CA ALA A 87 -14.16 -2.48 18.15
C ALA A 87 -15.57 -1.99 18.58
N PRO A 88 -16.40 -1.38 17.71
CA PRO A 88 -17.71 -0.89 18.12
C PRO A 88 -18.68 -2.04 18.49
N ALA A 89 -18.57 -3.20 17.84
CA ALA A 89 -19.34 -4.38 18.23
C ALA A 89 -19.02 -4.78 19.68
N THR A 90 -17.73 -4.85 20.05
CA THR A 90 -17.32 -5.15 21.42
C THR A 90 -17.68 -4.06 22.42
N SER A 91 -17.59 -2.78 22.02
CA SER A 91 -17.99 -1.65 22.87
C SER A 91 -19.49 -1.61 23.15
N CYS A 92 -20.33 -1.99 22.18
CA CYS A 92 -21.78 -2.04 22.36
C CYS A 92 -22.17 -3.13 23.37
N LEU A 93 -21.59 -4.33 23.24
CA LEU A 93 -21.80 -5.41 24.20
C LEU A 93 -21.32 -5.02 25.61
N PHE A 94 -20.20 -4.31 25.71
CA PHE A 94 -19.70 -3.81 26.99
C PHE A 94 -20.65 -2.78 27.62
N PHE A 95 -21.18 -1.85 26.83
CA PHE A 95 -22.13 -0.85 27.30
C PHE A 95 -23.43 -1.48 27.81
N GLU A 96 -23.99 -2.46 27.09
CA GLU A 96 -25.17 -3.20 27.53
C GLU A 96 -24.96 -3.87 28.89
N THR A 97 -23.79 -4.49 29.12
CA THR A 97 -23.49 -5.12 30.41
C THR A 97 -23.43 -4.11 31.57
N ILE A 98 -22.90 -2.90 31.33
CA ILE A 98 -22.83 -1.83 32.34
C ILE A 98 -24.24 -1.33 32.67
N VAL A 99 -25.08 -1.10 31.66
CA VAL A 99 -26.45 -0.60 31.87
C VAL A 99 -27.26 -1.61 32.69
N MET A 100 -27.16 -2.90 32.36
CA MET A 100 -27.87 -3.96 33.10
C MET A 100 -27.39 -4.05 34.56
N ALA A 101 -26.09 -3.97 34.80
CA ALA A 101 -25.54 -3.94 36.16
C ALA A 101 -26.02 -2.73 36.96
N ALA A 102 -26.11 -1.55 36.33
CA ALA A 102 -26.60 -0.33 36.97
C ALA A 102 -28.09 -0.42 37.34
N VAL A 103 -28.94 -0.95 36.45
CA VAL A 103 -30.38 -1.14 36.74
C VAL A 103 -30.60 -2.15 37.87
N ASN A 104 -29.87 -3.27 37.87
CA ASN A 104 -29.98 -4.29 38.90
C ASN A 104 -29.55 -3.80 40.29
N SER A 105 -28.62 -2.83 40.35
CA SER A 105 -28.21 -2.21 41.62
C SER A 105 -29.31 -1.37 42.27
N HIS A 106 -30.21 -0.79 41.48
CA HIS A 106 -31.29 0.09 41.97
C HIS A 106 -32.53 -0.69 42.43
N THR A 107 -32.82 -1.83 41.82
CA THR A 107 -34.04 -2.60 42.13
C THR A 107 -33.89 -3.50 43.37
N GLY A 108 -32.67 -3.77 43.81
CA GLY A 108 -32.41 -4.60 45.01
C GLY A 108 -32.71 -6.10 44.82
N VAL A 109 -33.06 -6.54 43.60
CA VAL A 109 -33.51 -7.92 43.30
C VAL A 109 -32.35 -8.85 42.91
N ALA A 110 -31.10 -8.39 42.95
CA ALA A 110 -29.96 -9.20 42.54
C ALA A 110 -29.63 -10.31 43.56
N THR A 111 -29.75 -11.57 43.14
CA THR A 111 -29.24 -12.72 43.92
C THR A 111 -27.71 -12.69 43.97
N ALA A 112 -27.11 -13.23 45.03
CA ALA A 112 -25.65 -13.26 45.20
C ALA A 112 -24.93 -13.99 44.04
N ALA A 113 -25.58 -15.00 43.44
CA ALA A 113 -25.08 -15.72 42.27
C ALA A 113 -25.09 -14.87 40.98
N GLN A 114 -26.02 -13.93 40.84
CA GLN A 114 -26.10 -13.05 39.68
C GLN A 114 -25.01 -11.97 39.72
N ARG A 115 -24.68 -11.46 40.92
CA ARG A 115 -23.64 -10.44 41.11
C ARG A 115 -22.23 -10.95 40.75
N THR A 116 -21.90 -12.20 41.04
CA THR A 116 -20.59 -12.79 40.67
C THR A 116 -20.47 -13.01 39.17
N HIS A 117 -21.57 -13.36 38.49
CA HIS A 117 -21.58 -13.55 37.04
C HIS A 117 -21.35 -12.23 36.27
N GLU A 118 -21.97 -11.13 36.71
CA GLU A 118 -21.77 -9.81 36.09
C GLU A 118 -20.34 -9.29 36.23
N ILE A 119 -19.73 -9.48 37.40
CA ILE A 119 -18.32 -9.09 37.63
C ILE A 119 -17.39 -9.89 36.70
N ASN A 120 -17.60 -11.20 36.58
CA ASN A 120 -16.77 -12.05 35.71
C ASN A 120 -16.89 -11.65 34.23
N LEU A 121 -18.09 -11.34 33.75
CA LEU A 121 -18.30 -10.88 32.37
C LEU A 121 -17.61 -9.55 32.07
N LEU A 122 -17.65 -8.60 33.03
CA LEU A 122 -17.00 -7.30 32.87
C LEU A 122 -15.48 -7.45 32.77
N TRP A 123 -14.88 -8.32 33.59
CA TRP A 123 -13.44 -8.63 33.51
C TRP A 123 -13.07 -9.30 32.19
N ILE A 124 -13.85 -10.30 31.75
CA ILE A 124 -13.58 -11.00 30.47
C ILE A 124 -13.66 -10.03 29.30
N ASN A 125 -14.72 -9.22 29.21
CA ASN A 125 -14.88 -8.23 28.14
C ASN A 125 -13.77 -7.16 28.18
N GLY A 126 -13.38 -6.71 29.37
CA GLY A 126 -12.26 -5.78 29.54
C GLY A 126 -10.93 -6.34 29.05
N ILE A 127 -10.63 -7.61 29.38
CA ILE A 127 -9.42 -8.29 28.89
C ILE A 127 -9.46 -8.45 27.37
N VAL A 128 -10.60 -8.87 26.81
CA VAL A 128 -10.76 -9.02 25.35
C VAL A 128 -10.55 -7.69 24.64
N PHE A 129 -11.16 -6.61 25.12
CA PHE A 129 -10.97 -5.27 24.57
C PHE A 129 -9.51 -4.83 24.61
N LEU A 130 -8.85 -5.02 25.75
CA LEU A 130 -7.44 -4.69 25.92
C LEU A 130 -6.54 -5.49 24.97
N LEU A 131 -6.81 -6.77 24.76
CA LEU A 131 -6.09 -7.61 23.78
C LEU A 131 -6.25 -7.10 22.36
N PHE A 132 -7.45 -6.69 21.94
CA PHE A 132 -7.68 -6.12 20.60
C PHE A 132 -6.92 -4.81 20.41
N VAL A 133 -6.91 -3.93 21.42
CA VAL A 133 -6.14 -2.68 21.38
C VAL A 133 -4.64 -2.97 21.25
N LEU A 134 -4.11 -3.90 22.06
CA LEU A 134 -2.70 -4.28 22.00
C LEU A 134 -2.31 -4.89 20.65
N LEU A 135 -3.15 -5.77 20.09
CA LEU A 135 -2.93 -6.34 18.76
C LEU A 135 -2.96 -5.27 17.66
N GLY A 136 -3.89 -4.32 17.75
CA GLY A 136 -3.96 -3.18 16.82
C GLY A 136 -2.70 -2.33 16.87
N ILE A 137 -2.25 -1.96 18.08
CA ILE A 137 -1.01 -1.21 18.29
C ILE A 137 0.21 -2.00 17.76
N ALA A 138 0.29 -3.29 18.06
CA ALA A 138 1.38 -4.15 17.59
C ALA A 138 1.43 -4.23 16.05
N MET A 139 0.28 -4.35 15.38
CA MET A 139 0.22 -4.30 13.91
C MET A 139 0.65 -2.95 13.35
N ILE A 140 0.24 -1.84 13.97
CA ILE A 140 0.69 -0.50 13.57
C ILE A 140 2.20 -0.37 13.73
N ILE A 141 2.75 -0.79 14.87
CA ILE A 141 4.20 -0.76 15.10
C ILE A 141 4.93 -1.64 14.08
N PHE A 142 4.47 -2.86 13.85
CA PHE A 142 5.07 -3.79 12.89
C PHE A 142 5.08 -3.22 11.46
N THR A 143 3.98 -2.61 11.03
CA THR A 143 3.89 -1.97 9.71
C THR A 143 4.81 -0.75 9.59
N ILE A 144 4.94 0.06 10.65
CA ILE A 144 5.87 1.20 10.69
C ILE A 144 7.33 0.71 10.62
N ILE A 145 7.69 -0.29 11.43
CA ILE A 145 9.05 -0.85 11.45
C ILE A 145 9.40 -1.42 10.08
N LYS A 146 8.51 -2.23 9.50
CA LYS A 146 8.71 -2.81 8.17
C LYS A 146 8.89 -1.71 7.12
N LYS A 147 7.99 -0.71 7.11
CA LYS A 147 8.07 0.43 6.20
C LYS A 147 9.38 1.21 6.37
N ASN A 148 9.82 1.44 7.61
CA ASN A 148 11.04 2.19 7.89
C ASN A 148 12.31 1.41 7.53
N SER A 149 12.32 0.09 7.69
CA SER A 149 13.44 -0.76 7.25
C SER A 149 13.57 -0.79 5.72
N GLU A 150 12.46 -0.74 5.00
CA GLU A 150 12.45 -0.76 3.54
C GLU A 150 12.77 0.59 2.90
N LYS A 151 12.50 1.72 3.58
CA LYS A 151 12.79 3.08 3.08
C LYS A 151 14.23 3.28 2.59
N PRO A 152 15.29 3.02 3.36
CA PRO A 152 16.66 3.27 2.90
C PRO A 152 17.05 2.39 1.72
N LYS A 153 16.65 1.11 1.73
CA LYS A 153 16.87 0.19 0.61
C LYS A 153 16.16 0.66 -0.66
N ARG A 154 14.91 1.09 -0.51
CA ARG A 154 14.11 1.64 -1.62
C ARG A 154 14.71 2.93 -2.17
N GLN A 155 15.19 3.83 -1.30
CA GLN A 155 15.85 5.07 -1.74
C GLN A 155 17.14 4.75 -2.50
N GLN A 156 17.94 3.80 -2.03
CA GLN A 156 19.13 3.33 -2.74
C GLN A 156 18.79 2.73 -4.11
N ALA A 157 17.82 1.82 -4.16
CA ALA A 157 17.34 1.24 -5.41
C ALA A 157 16.81 2.32 -6.37
N GLN A 158 16.08 3.31 -5.86
CA GLN A 158 15.57 4.41 -6.67
C GLN A 158 16.70 5.29 -7.23
N MET A 159 17.75 5.57 -6.45
CA MET A 159 18.94 6.28 -6.93
C MET A 159 19.65 5.49 -8.03
N ILE A 160 19.82 4.18 -7.87
CA ILE A 160 20.40 3.31 -8.91
C ILE A 160 19.52 3.38 -10.17
N TRP A 161 18.21 3.17 -10.03
CA TRP A 161 17.25 3.21 -11.12
C TRP A 161 17.30 4.52 -11.92
N HIS A 162 17.39 5.67 -11.24
CA HIS A 162 17.52 6.98 -11.91
C HIS A 162 18.84 7.18 -12.67
N ARG A 163 19.87 6.38 -12.40
CA ARG A 163 21.17 6.41 -13.11
C ARG A 163 21.25 5.40 -14.25
N LEU A 164 20.27 4.49 -14.37
CA LEU A 164 20.27 3.47 -15.41
C LEU A 164 19.85 4.03 -16.77
N PHE A 165 20.49 3.49 -17.80
CA PHE A 165 20.18 3.67 -19.20
C PHE A 165 19.75 2.33 -19.80
N TYR A 166 18.93 2.41 -20.84
CA TYR A 166 18.38 1.28 -21.55
C TYR A 166 18.73 1.38 -23.03
N CYS A 167 19.24 0.30 -23.61
CA CYS A 167 19.49 0.19 -25.04
C CYS A 167 18.34 -0.58 -25.71
N HIS A 168 17.61 0.08 -26.61
CA HIS A 168 16.50 -0.54 -27.35
C HIS A 168 16.94 -1.67 -28.29
N ARG A 169 18.20 -1.66 -28.74
CA ARG A 169 18.73 -2.65 -29.68
C ARG A 169 19.00 -4.01 -29.02
N ASP A 170 19.61 -3.99 -27.83
CA ASP A 170 20.10 -5.17 -27.14
C ASP A 170 19.26 -5.56 -25.91
N ASP A 171 18.12 -4.88 -25.67
CA ASP A 171 17.25 -5.05 -24.49
C ASP A 171 18.03 -5.06 -23.16
N THR A 172 19.08 -4.23 -23.08
CA THR A 172 20.04 -4.22 -21.97
C THR A 172 19.93 -2.92 -21.20
N ILE A 173 19.88 -3.03 -19.88
CA ILE A 173 20.02 -1.91 -18.94
C ILE A 173 21.46 -1.86 -18.40
N PHE A 174 21.99 -0.65 -18.25
CA PHE A 174 23.34 -0.45 -17.72
C PHE A 174 23.51 0.90 -17.02
N ALA A 175 24.48 1.01 -16.12
CA ALA A 175 24.94 2.28 -15.57
C ALA A 175 26.23 2.73 -16.29
N PRO A 176 26.31 3.95 -16.84
CA PRO A 176 27.52 4.42 -17.53
C PRO A 176 28.71 4.61 -16.58
N ASP A 177 28.42 4.89 -15.30
CA ASP A 177 29.44 5.13 -14.27
C ASP A 177 29.98 3.83 -13.65
N ASP A 178 29.27 2.70 -13.84
CA ASP A 178 29.61 1.42 -13.22
C ASP A 178 29.40 0.27 -14.22
N PRO A 179 30.47 -0.27 -14.82
CA PRO A 179 30.37 -1.33 -15.83
C PRO A 179 29.87 -2.66 -15.24
N THR A 180 29.86 -2.82 -13.91
CA THR A 180 29.35 -4.03 -13.26
C THR A 180 27.83 -4.07 -13.20
N LEU A 181 27.17 -2.90 -13.24
CA LEU A 181 25.72 -2.77 -13.23
C LEU A 181 25.19 -2.90 -14.67
N ARG A 182 25.12 -4.13 -15.17
CA ARG A 182 24.53 -4.46 -16.48
C ARG A 182 23.68 -5.72 -16.37
N ALA A 183 22.47 -5.69 -16.93
CA ALA A 183 21.64 -6.89 -17.10
C ALA A 183 20.61 -6.67 -18.22
N PRO A 184 19.93 -7.73 -18.69
CA PRO A 184 18.74 -7.60 -19.51
C PRO A 184 17.63 -6.83 -18.79
N ALA A 185 16.75 -6.13 -19.52
CA ALA A 185 15.63 -5.40 -18.92
C ALA A 185 14.68 -6.29 -18.11
N THR A 186 14.56 -7.58 -18.47
CA THR A 186 13.80 -8.58 -17.72
C THR A 186 14.33 -8.79 -16.30
N HIS A 187 15.61 -8.49 -16.05
CA HIS A 187 16.29 -8.67 -14.78
C HIS A 187 16.50 -7.35 -14.03
N MET A 188 15.71 -6.31 -14.32
CA MET A 188 15.77 -5.01 -13.62
C MET A 188 15.77 -5.16 -12.10
N ARG A 189 14.95 -6.07 -11.54
CA ARG A 189 14.87 -6.29 -10.09
C ARG A 189 16.18 -6.79 -9.48
N SER A 190 16.93 -7.65 -10.18
CA SER A 190 18.18 -8.18 -9.62
C SER A 190 19.27 -7.10 -9.54
N ILE A 191 19.29 -6.13 -10.46
CA ILE A 191 20.23 -5.00 -10.40
C ILE A 191 19.92 -4.08 -9.22
N LEU A 192 18.63 -3.85 -8.96
CA LEU A 192 18.20 -2.96 -7.90
C LEU A 192 18.41 -3.53 -6.49
N ASN A 193 18.74 -4.82 -6.38
CA ASN A 193 18.87 -5.56 -5.12
C ASN A 193 17.65 -5.33 -4.19
N TYR A 194 16.47 -5.30 -4.80
CA TYR A 194 15.19 -4.94 -4.17
C TYR A 194 14.05 -5.82 -4.66
#